data_AF-A0A813G5I1-F1
#
_entry.id   AF-A0A813G5I1-F1
#
_cell.length_a   1.000
_cell.length_b   1.000
_cell.length_c   1.000
_cell.angle_alpha   90.00
_cell.angle_beta   90.00
_cell.angle_gamma   90.00
#
_symmetry.space_group_name_H-M   'P 1'
#
loop_
_entity.id
_entity.type
_entity.pdbx_description
1 polymer ?
#
loop_
_entity_poly.entity_id
_entity_poly.type
_entity_poly.pdbx_seq_one_letter_code
_entity_poly.pdbx_strand_id
1 'polypeptide(L)'
;MGVSLKLDPGESLLIAGESGIGKSSLVRAVAGLWRNGAGEIRRPSGLHTFFIAQRPYMCIGSLREQLLYPEAEEPDQNRDEALRAALREVGLEQLLQSPGLDAAQDDDSAPE
;
A
#
# COMPACT_ATOMS: atom_id res chain seq x y z
N MET A 1 18.72 -9.74 20.93
CA MET A 1 18.07 -8.49 21.38
C MET A 1 16.61 -8.59 21.00
N GLY A 2 15.68 -8.44 21.95
CA GLY A 2 14.23 -8.42 21.67
C GLY A 2 13.72 -7.00 21.50
N VAL A 3 12.60 -6.82 20.80
CA VAL A 3 11.90 -5.54 20.65
C VAL A 3 10.51 -5.66 21.26
N SER A 4 10.10 -4.68 22.05
CA SER A 4 8.75 -4.57 22.61
C SER A 4 8.18 -3.20 22.28
N LEU A 5 7.03 -3.16 21.61
CA LEU A 5 6.35 -1.93 21.23
C LEU A 5 4.84 -2.12 21.32
N LYS A 6 4.11 -1.04 21.60
CA LYS A 6 2.65 -0.94 21.54
C LYS A 6 2.32 0.34 20.76
N LEU A 7 1.33 0.25 19.87
CA LEU A 7 0.82 1.38 19.13
C LEU A 7 -0.70 1.39 19.27
N ASP A 8 -1.24 2.46 19.82
CA ASP A 8 -2.67 2.64 20.00
C ASP A 8 -3.30 3.37 18.79
N PRO A 9 -4.62 3.25 18.55
CA PRO A 9 -5.27 3.91 17.42
C PRO A 9 -5.05 5.43 17.42
N GLY A 10 -4.68 5.98 16.26
CA GLY A 10 -4.38 7.40 16.08
C GLY A 10 -2.92 7.79 16.38
N GLU A 11 -2.10 6.87 16.89
CA GLU A 11 -0.68 7.12 17.09
C GLU A 11 0.14 6.90 15.81
N SER A 12 1.24 7.64 15.71
CA SER A 12 2.24 7.50 14.64
C SER A 12 3.59 7.08 15.23
N LEU A 13 4.24 6.09 14.61
CA LEU A 13 5.54 5.57 15.04
C LEU A 13 6.56 5.66 13.90
N LEU A 14 7.71 6.29 14.18
CA LEU A 14 8.87 6.31 13.29
C LEU A 14 9.92 5.28 13.75
N ILE A 15 10.29 4.35 12.87
CA ILE A 15 11.39 3.39 13.10
C ILE A 15 12.63 3.88 12.35
N ALA A 16 13.61 4.42 13.09
CA ALA A 16 14.87 4.94 12.54
C ALA A 16 16.08 4.13 13.03
N GLY A 17 17.16 4.14 12.26
CA GLY A 17 18.41 3.43 12.57
C GLY A 17 19.24 3.15 11.32
N GLU A 18 20.47 2.67 11.48
CA GLU A 18 21.39 2.37 10.38
C GLU A 18 20.83 1.32 9.39
N SER A 19 21.31 1.34 8.15
CA SER A 19 20.96 0.30 7.17
C SER A 19 21.43 -1.07 7.66
N GLY A 20 20.63 -2.11 7.41
CA GLY A 20 20.96 -3.48 7.83
C GLY A 20 20.62 -3.86 9.28
N ILE A 21 20.24 -2.90 10.15
CA ILE A 21 19.87 -3.21 11.56
C ILE A 21 18.57 -4.01 11.72
N GLY A 22 17.85 -4.28 10.62
CA GLY A 22 16.64 -5.10 10.63
C GLY A 22 15.32 -4.32 10.63
N LYS A 23 15.30 -3.02 10.34
CA LYS A 23 14.06 -2.21 10.22
C LYS A 23 13.07 -2.85 9.26
N SER A 24 13.50 -3.13 8.02
CA SER A 24 12.64 -3.75 7.00
C SER A 24 12.19 -5.16 7.42
N SER A 25 13.03 -5.89 8.17
CA SER A 25 12.66 -7.20 8.72
C SER A 25 11.58 -7.08 9.79
N LEU A 26 11.67 -6.09 10.67
CA LEU A 26 10.65 -5.80 11.68
C LEU A 26 9.32 -5.43 11.01
N VAL A 27 9.32 -4.52 10.03
CA VAL A 27 8.07 -4.15 9.35
C VAL A 27 7.47 -5.33 8.58
N ARG A 28 8.28 -6.19 7.93
CA ARG A 28 7.79 -7.43 7.29
C ARG A 28 7.20 -8.43 8.29
N ALA A 29 7.79 -8.57 9.47
CA ALA A 29 7.23 -9.41 10.54
C ALA A 29 5.90 -8.84 11.04
N VAL A 30 5.82 -7.51 11.23
CA VAL A 30 4.56 -6.79 11.53
C VAL A 30 3.58 -6.88 10.37
N ALA A 31 3.98 -7.02 9.11
CA ALA A 31 3.05 -7.29 8.01
C ALA A 31 2.63 -8.77 7.93
N GLY A 32 3.31 -9.68 8.65
CA GLY A 32 3.05 -11.13 8.61
C GLY A 32 3.69 -11.84 7.42
N LEU A 33 4.54 -11.12 6.68
CA LEU A 33 5.34 -11.62 5.57
C LEU A 33 6.57 -12.40 6.04
N TRP A 34 6.91 -12.30 7.33
CA TRP A 34 8.02 -13.02 7.94
C TRP A 34 7.56 -13.69 9.23
N ARG A 35 7.65 -15.02 9.31
CA ARG A 35 7.20 -15.82 10.47
C ARG A 35 8.34 -16.50 11.23
N ASN A 36 9.57 -16.40 10.75
CA ASN A 36 10.72 -17.01 11.40
C ASN A 36 11.20 -16.11 12.55
N GLY A 37 11.02 -16.55 13.79
CA GLY A 37 11.43 -15.83 14.98
C GLY A 37 10.75 -16.36 16.24
N ALA A 38 11.05 -15.75 17.37
CA ALA A 38 10.39 -16.00 18.64
C ALA A 38 9.74 -14.72 19.14
N GLY A 39 8.55 -14.84 19.76
CA GLY A 39 7.76 -13.72 20.26
C GLY A 39 6.32 -13.74 19.75
N GLU A 40 5.63 -12.63 19.95
CA GLU A 40 4.22 -12.48 19.60
C GLU A 40 3.99 -11.12 18.92
N ILE A 41 3.19 -11.11 17.85
CA ILE A 41 2.76 -9.89 17.17
C ILE A 41 1.24 -9.92 17.08
N ARG A 42 0.58 -8.94 17.70
CA ARG A 42 -0.87 -8.73 17.63
C ARG A 42 -1.17 -7.53 16.74
N ARG A 43 -2.20 -7.65 15.90
CA ARG A 43 -2.62 -6.64 14.93
C ARG A 43 -4.14 -6.59 14.83
N PRO A 44 -4.71 -5.48 14.35
CA PRO A 44 -6.12 -5.44 13.95
C PRO A 44 -6.43 -6.58 12.97
N SER A 45 -7.60 -7.21 13.12
CA SER A 45 -8.08 -8.24 12.18
C SER A 45 -8.70 -7.59 10.93
N GLY A 46 -8.72 -8.31 9.80
CA GLY A 46 -9.36 -7.85 8.55
C GLY A 46 -8.45 -7.02 7.63
N LEU A 47 -9.04 -6.42 6.59
CA LEU A 47 -8.35 -5.57 5.59
C LEU A 47 -8.01 -4.16 6.10
N HIS A 48 -7.93 -3.95 7.42
CA HIS A 48 -7.65 -2.64 8.02
C HIS A 48 -6.16 -2.29 8.10
N THR A 49 -5.27 -3.13 7.56
CA THR A 49 -3.83 -2.87 7.55
C THR A 49 -3.32 -2.93 6.13
N PHE A 50 -2.81 -1.80 5.64
CA PHE A 50 -2.12 -1.73 4.36
C PHE A 50 -0.61 -1.68 4.59
N PHE A 51 0.14 -2.48 3.83
CA PHE A 51 1.60 -2.46 3.85
C PHE A 51 2.11 -1.88 2.54
N ILE A 52 2.77 -0.73 2.60
CA ILE A 52 3.40 -0.10 1.45
C ILE A 52 4.87 -0.53 1.42
N ALA A 53 5.26 -1.27 0.38
CA ALA A 53 6.64 -1.67 0.17
C ALA A 53 7.52 -0.47 -0.19
N GLN A 54 8.82 -0.56 0.11
CA GLN A 54 9.80 0.48 -0.24
C GLN A 54 9.84 0.77 -1.75
N ARG A 55 9.66 -0.26 -2.57
CA ARG A 55 9.44 -0.13 -4.02
C ARG A 55 7.99 -0.54 -4.28
N PRO A 56 7.08 0.40 -4.58
CA PRO A 56 5.71 0.06 -4.91
C PRO A 56 5.69 -0.76 -6.20
N TYR A 57 4.82 -1.77 -6.23
CA TYR A 57 4.48 -2.48 -7.46
C TYR A 57 3.18 -1.89 -8.00
N MET A 58 3.14 -1.63 -9.29
CA MET A 58 1.89 -1.32 -9.98
C MET A 58 1.37 -2.59 -10.64
N CYS A 59 0.06 -2.79 -10.55
CA CYS A 59 -0.64 -3.82 -11.29
C CYS A 59 -0.65 -3.41 -12.76
N ILE A 60 -0.43 -4.39 -13.63
CA ILE A 60 -0.65 -4.20 -15.06
C ILE A 60 -2.15 -4.02 -15.26
N GLY A 61 -2.55 -2.91 -15.88
CA GLY A 61 -3.95 -2.59 -16.10
C GLY A 61 -4.20 -1.09 -16.12
N SER A 62 -5.47 -0.76 -15.96
CA SER A 62 -5.99 0.60 -15.92
C SER A 62 -5.72 1.28 -14.58
N LEU A 63 -5.78 2.62 -14.57
CA LEU A 63 -5.69 3.40 -13.34
C LEU A 63 -6.77 2.98 -12.32
N ARG A 64 -7.96 2.60 -12.79
CA ARG A 64 -9.04 2.05 -11.97
C ARG A 64 -8.60 0.77 -11.26
N GLU A 65 -8.08 -0.20 -12.00
CA GLU A 65 -7.61 -1.46 -11.42
C GLU A 65 -6.49 -1.22 -10.41
N GLN A 66 -5.57 -0.29 -10.71
CA GLN A 66 -4.53 0.12 -9.77
C GLN A 66 -5.08 0.73 -8.48
N LEU A 67 -6.12 1.58 -8.57
CA LEU A 67 -6.74 2.24 -7.41
C LEU A 67 -7.64 1.31 -6.59
N LEU A 68 -8.20 0.28 -7.22
CA LEU A 68 -9.08 -0.68 -6.57
C LEU A 68 -8.33 -1.90 -6.00
N TYR A 69 -7.08 -2.13 -6.43
CA TYR A 69 -6.25 -3.21 -5.92
C TYR A 69 -6.24 -3.27 -4.37
N PRO A 70 -6.35 -4.47 -3.75
CA PRO A 70 -6.39 -5.81 -4.36
C PRO A 70 -7.79 -6.27 -4.79
N GLU A 71 -8.80 -5.43 -4.64
CA GLU A 71 -10.18 -5.76 -4.98
C GLU A 71 -10.45 -5.45 -6.46
N ALA A 72 -11.02 -6.41 -7.17
CA ALA A 72 -11.52 -6.20 -8.52
C ALA A 72 -13.05 -6.27 -8.46
N GLU A 73 -13.72 -5.14 -8.67
CA GLU A 73 -15.18 -5.07 -8.71
C GLU A 73 -15.63 -4.34 -9.98
N GLU A 74 -16.84 -4.66 -10.43
CA GLU A 74 -17.46 -4.06 -11.60
C GLU A 74 -17.63 -2.54 -11.43
N PRO A 75 -17.54 -1.75 -12.52
CA PRO A 75 -17.70 -0.30 -12.45
C PRO A 75 -19.07 0.12 -11.90
N ASP A 76 -19.06 1.02 -10.92
CA ASP A 76 -20.26 1.70 -10.39
C ASP A 76 -20.03 3.21 -10.38
N GLN A 77 -21.05 3.99 -10.76
CA GLN A 77 -20.99 5.44 -10.85
C GLN A 77 -20.60 6.10 -9.52
N ASN A 78 -21.08 5.57 -8.39
CA ASN A 78 -20.71 6.11 -7.08
C ASN A 78 -19.23 5.91 -6.77
N ARG A 79 -18.69 4.75 -7.17
CA ARG A 79 -17.29 4.38 -6.95
C ARG A 79 -16.36 5.18 -7.84
N ASP A 80 -16.75 5.42 -9.08
CA ASP A 80 -16.07 6.33 -10.00
C ASP A 80 -15.88 7.73 -9.41
N GLU A 81 -16.93 8.30 -8.81
CA GLU A 81 -16.81 9.62 -8.19
C GLU A 81 -15.92 9.57 -6.94
N ALA A 82 -15.98 8.50 -6.15
CA ALA A 82 -15.07 8.29 -5.04
C ALA A 82 -13.60 8.20 -5.50
N LEU A 83 -13.30 7.51 -6.60
CA LEU A 83 -11.95 7.45 -7.18
C LEU A 83 -11.47 8.82 -7.65
N ARG A 84 -12.34 9.59 -8.33
CA ARG A 84 -12.02 10.97 -8.76
C ARG A 84 -11.78 11.89 -7.56
N ALA A 85 -12.60 11.78 -6.51
CA ALA A 85 -12.44 12.55 -5.29
C ALA A 85 -11.11 12.23 -4.58
N ALA A 86 -10.78 10.95 -4.45
CA ALA A 86 -9.51 10.51 -3.86
C ALA A 86 -8.30 11.06 -4.63
N LEU A 87 -8.32 10.99 -5.97
CA LEU A 87 -7.26 11.56 -6.81
C LEU A 87 -7.10 13.06 -6.61
N ARG A 88 -8.18 13.82 -6.49
CA ARG A 88 -8.13 15.27 -6.18
C ARG A 88 -7.56 15.53 -4.78
N GLU A 89 -7.95 14.73 -3.79
CA GLU A 89 -7.49 14.88 -2.40
C GLU A 89 -5.96 14.71 -2.28
N VAL A 90 -5.38 13.81 -3.08
CA VAL A 90 -3.94 13.57 -3.12
C VAL A 90 -3.19 14.35 -4.20
N GLY A 91 -3.87 15.25 -4.93
CA GLY A 91 -3.26 16.10 -5.96
C GLY A 91 -2.80 15.36 -7.23
N LEU A 92 -3.53 14.30 -7.61
CA LEU A 92 -3.28 13.47 -8.79
C LEU A 92 -4.37 13.55 -9.86
N GLU A 93 -5.19 14.61 -9.85
CA GLU A 93 -6.31 14.80 -10.76
C GLU A 93 -5.90 14.88 -12.25
N GLN A 94 -4.64 15.20 -12.56
CA GLN A 94 -4.14 15.19 -13.93
C GLN A 94 -4.24 13.80 -14.58
N LEU A 95 -4.18 12.73 -13.79
CA LEU A 95 -4.29 11.36 -14.28
C LEU A 95 -5.69 11.05 -14.85
N LEU A 96 -6.70 11.85 -14.49
CA LEU A 96 -8.06 11.73 -15.05
C LEU A 96 -8.15 12.20 -16.50
N GLN A 97 -7.25 13.06 -16.94
CA GLN A 97 -7.25 13.60 -18.31
C GLN A 97 -6.47 12.69 -19.26
N SER A 98 -5.37 12.11 -18.77
CA SER A 98 -4.54 11.15 -19.49
C SER A 98 -3.78 10.31 -18.46
N PRO A 99 -3.92 8.98 -18.43
CA PRO A 99 -4.61 8.13 -19.41
C PRO A 99 -6.14 8.03 -19.15
N GLY A 100 -6.66 8.53 -18.02
CA GLY A 100 -8.04 8.32 -17.59
C GLY A 100 -8.19 7.05 -16.75
N LEU A 101 -9.38 6.82 -16.17
CA LEU A 101 -9.58 5.69 -15.25
C LEU A 101 -9.41 4.33 -15.93
N ASP A 102 -9.83 4.18 -17.19
CA ASP A 102 -10.00 2.86 -17.82
C ASP A 102 -8.91 2.52 -18.84
N ALA A 103 -7.98 3.45 -19.09
CA ALA A 103 -6.89 3.20 -20.03
C ALA A 103 -5.79 2.38 -19.36
N ALA A 104 -5.53 1.19 -19.91
CA ALA A 104 -4.43 0.34 -19.48
C ALA A 104 -3.10 0.89 -20.01
N GLN A 105 -2.08 0.89 -19.16
CA GLN A 105 -0.72 1.28 -19.54
C GLN A 105 0.22 0.10 -19.33
N ASP A 106 0.87 -0.34 -20.41
CA ASP A 106 1.87 -1.39 -20.37
C ASP A 106 3.13 -0.86 -19.66
N ASP A 107 3.53 -1.51 -18.56
CA ASP A 107 4.78 -1.23 -17.85
C ASP A 107 5.97 -1.85 -18.59
N ASP A 108 6.25 -1.34 -19.80
CA ASP A 108 7.44 -1.73 -20.59
C ASP A 108 8.68 -0.89 -20.24
N SER A 109 8.67 -0.22 -19.07
CA SER A 109 9.73 0.70 -18.64
C SER A 109 10.23 0.45 -17.21
N ALA A 110 10.39 -0.82 -16.83
CA ALA A 110 11.30 -1.15 -15.74
C ALA A 110 12.75 -0.92 -16.21
N PRO A 111 13.54 -0.05 -15.58
CA PRO A 111 14.98 0.01 -15.85
C PRO A 111 15.62 -1.31 -15.38
N GLU A 112 16.43 -1.92 -16.25
CA GLU A 112 17.36 -3.00 -15.88
C GLU A 112 18.30 -2.58 -14.73
#